data_AF-A0A2P1PVA5-F1
#
_entry.id   AF-A0A2P1PVA5-F1
#
_cell.length_a   1.000
_cell.length_b   1.000
_cell.length_c   1.000
_cell.angle_alpha   90.00
_cell.angle_beta   90.00
_cell.angle_gamma   90.00
#
_symmetry.space_group_name_H-M   'P 1'
#
loop_
_entity.id
_entity.type
_entity.pdbx_description
1 polymer ?
#
loop_
_entity_poly.entity_id
_entity_poly.type
_entity_poly.pdbx_seq_one_letter_code
_entity_poly.pdbx_strand_id
1 'polypeptide(L)'
;MPNIATGRFEVRLPTLPVEGEPENGPMGRRSLVKRFMGDLEAGGSGQMLMAMGQVPGSAGYVAVERVTGNLHGKDGSFVLIHRGIMNRGEQELLITVVPDSGTDALTGITGTFRIRIENGVHYYDFEYELPEV
;
A
#
# COMPACT_ATOMS: atom_id res chain seq x y z
N MET A 1 -4.90 19.53 12.19
CA MET A 1 -5.57 19.20 10.92
C MET A 1 -4.64 18.27 10.17
N PRO A 2 -5.12 17.15 9.61
CA PRO A 2 -4.27 16.22 8.89
C PRO A 2 -3.69 16.90 7.64
N ASN A 3 -2.43 16.60 7.34
CA ASN A 3 -1.80 16.98 6.09
C ASN A 3 -2.33 16.05 4.99
N ILE A 4 -2.46 16.57 3.76
CA ILE A 4 -2.89 15.78 2.61
C ILE A 4 -1.77 15.82 1.57
N ALA A 5 -1.19 14.66 1.27
CA ALA A 5 -0.26 14.48 0.17
C ALA A 5 -0.96 13.76 -0.98
N THR A 6 -0.81 14.26 -2.20
CA THR A 6 -1.41 13.70 -3.40
C THR A 6 -0.36 13.47 -4.48
N GLY A 7 -0.66 12.53 -5.38
CA GLY A 7 0.23 12.25 -6.49
C GLY A 7 -0.14 10.99 -7.23
N ARG A 8 0.82 10.50 -8.01
CA ARG A 8 0.69 9.26 -8.79
C ARG A 8 1.72 8.24 -8.35
N PHE A 9 1.46 6.98 -8.65
CA PHE A 9 2.46 5.94 -8.46
C PHE A 9 2.44 4.91 -9.58
N GLU A 10 3.59 4.28 -9.79
CA GLU A 10 3.73 3.09 -10.62
C GLU A 10 3.90 1.87 -9.72
N VAL A 11 3.37 0.72 -10.13
CA VAL A 11 3.47 -0.53 -9.38
C VAL A 11 3.87 -1.69 -10.28
N ARG A 12 4.76 -2.55 -9.78
CA ARG A 12 5.09 -3.85 -10.37
C ARG A 12 4.84 -4.95 -9.35
N LEU A 13 4.25 -6.05 -9.82
CA LEU A 13 3.83 -7.18 -8.99
C LEU A 13 4.45 -8.51 -9.45
N PRO A 14 5.77 -8.72 -9.34
CA PRO A 14 6.37 -10.01 -9.67
C PRO A 14 5.73 -11.15 -8.88
N THR A 15 5.49 -12.28 -9.54
CA THR A 15 4.97 -13.49 -8.88
C THR A 15 6.04 -14.13 -8.02
N LEU A 16 5.66 -14.53 -6.81
CA LEU A 16 6.49 -15.30 -5.88
C LEU A 16 5.81 -16.65 -5.60
N PRO A 17 6.59 -17.70 -5.26
CA PRO A 17 6.01 -18.98 -4.86
C PRO A 17 5.21 -18.83 -3.57
N VAL A 18 4.18 -19.65 -3.36
CA VAL A 18 3.44 -19.74 -2.09
C VAL A 18 3.79 -21.08 -1.44
N GLU A 19 4.26 -21.06 -0.19
CA GLU A 19 4.63 -22.29 0.50
C GLU A 19 3.37 -23.07 0.90
N GLY A 20 3.37 -24.38 0.66
CA GLY A 20 2.27 -25.27 1.02
C GLY A 20 1.02 -25.17 0.14
N GLU A 21 1.04 -24.35 -0.91
CA GLU A 21 -0.09 -24.17 -1.81
C GLU A 21 0.00 -25.12 -3.03
N PRO A 22 -1.09 -25.82 -3.40
CA PRO A 22 -1.11 -26.64 -4.61
C PRO A 22 -1.08 -25.77 -5.88
N GLU A 23 -0.71 -26.36 -7.02
CA GLU A 23 -0.52 -25.66 -8.30
C GLU A 23 -1.74 -24.83 -8.76
N ASN A 24 -2.96 -25.23 -8.37
CA ASN A 24 -4.22 -24.54 -8.65
C ASN A 24 -4.95 -24.08 -7.39
N GLY A 25 -4.20 -23.86 -6.30
CA GLY A 25 -4.77 -23.38 -5.05
C GLY A 25 -5.24 -21.92 -5.14
N PRO A 26 -6.17 -21.49 -4.26
CA PRO A 26 -6.72 -20.14 -4.29
C PRO A 26 -5.71 -19.05 -3.87
N MET A 27 -4.59 -19.39 -3.23
CA MET A 27 -3.64 -18.43 -2.67
C MET A 27 -2.58 -17.97 -3.68
N GLY A 28 -2.18 -16.71 -3.57
CA GLY A 28 -1.11 -16.11 -4.35
C GLY A 28 -0.18 -15.25 -3.51
N ARG A 29 1.09 -15.16 -3.91
CA ARG A 29 2.06 -14.21 -3.35
C ARG A 29 2.66 -13.36 -4.47
N ARG A 30 2.84 -12.07 -4.20
CA ARG A 30 3.50 -11.11 -5.09
C ARG A 30 4.53 -10.29 -4.33
N SER A 31 5.62 -9.95 -4.99
CA SER A 31 6.45 -8.82 -4.56
C SER A 31 5.75 -7.52 -4.92
N LEU A 32 5.88 -6.49 -4.09
CA LEU A 32 5.41 -5.13 -4.36
C LEU A 32 6.62 -4.25 -4.60
N VAL A 33 6.68 -3.63 -5.77
CA VAL A 33 7.67 -2.60 -6.08
C VAL A 33 6.93 -1.38 -6.61
N LYS A 34 7.00 -0.27 -5.88
CA LYS A 34 6.33 0.98 -6.23
C LYS A 34 7.30 2.13 -6.39
N ARG A 35 6.89 3.09 -7.21
CA ARG A 35 7.51 4.41 -7.30
C ARG A 35 6.42 5.46 -7.16
N PHE A 36 6.54 6.32 -6.17
CA PHE A 36 5.62 7.42 -5.91
C PHE A 36 6.21 8.73 -6.45
N MET A 37 5.35 9.58 -7.02
CA MET A 37 5.70 10.90 -7.55
C MET A 37 4.63 11.92 -7.18
N GLY A 38 5.05 13.14 -6.82
CA GLY A 38 4.19 14.22 -6.36
C GLY A 38 4.63 14.66 -4.97
N ASP A 39 3.68 14.86 -4.07
CA ASP A 39 3.93 15.25 -2.68
C ASP A 39 4.73 14.20 -1.88
N LEU A 40 4.69 12.94 -2.33
CA LEU A 40 5.50 11.83 -1.87
C LEU A 40 6.40 11.39 -3.03
N GLU A 41 7.69 11.73 -2.93
CA GLU A 41 8.72 11.25 -3.84
C GLU A 41 9.46 10.09 -3.17
N ALA A 42 9.04 8.86 -3.46
CA ALA A 42 9.51 7.70 -2.71
C ALA A 42 9.57 6.40 -3.53
N GLY A 43 10.40 5.48 -3.06
CA GLY A 43 10.34 4.07 -3.44
C GLY A 43 9.53 3.27 -2.43
N GLY A 44 8.72 2.33 -2.92
CA GLY A 44 8.01 1.35 -2.09
C GLY A 44 8.47 -0.07 -2.40
N SER A 45 8.73 -0.87 -1.36
CA SER A 45 9.06 -2.29 -1.50
C SER A 45 8.36 -3.13 -0.44
N GLY A 46 7.75 -4.24 -0.83
CA GLY A 46 6.99 -5.07 0.08
C GLY A 46 6.57 -6.41 -0.50
N GLN A 47 5.59 -7.03 0.14
CA GLN A 47 4.96 -8.26 -0.34
C GLN A 47 3.45 -8.22 -0.12
N MET A 48 2.75 -8.94 -0.99
CA MET A 48 1.30 -9.13 -0.97
C MET A 48 1.00 -10.61 -0.93
N LEU A 49 0.06 -10.99 -0.06
CA LEU A 49 -0.61 -12.29 -0.08
C LEU A 49 -2.06 -12.08 -0.51
N MET A 50 -2.57 -12.96 -1.34
CA MET A 50 -3.95 -12.90 -1.84
C MET A 50 -4.60 -14.27 -1.81
N ALA A 51 -5.92 -14.30 -1.80
CA ALA A 51 -6.72 -15.50 -1.95
C ALA A 51 -7.94 -15.22 -2.84
N MET A 52 -8.23 -16.14 -3.74
CA MET A 52 -9.39 -16.07 -4.62
C MET A 52 -10.55 -16.90 -4.06
N GLY A 53 -11.74 -16.30 -4.03
CA GLY A 53 -12.98 -17.02 -3.77
C GLY A 53 -13.46 -17.78 -5.01
N GLN A 54 -14.36 -18.74 -4.81
CA GLN A 54 -14.98 -19.49 -5.91
C GLN A 54 -16.01 -18.67 -6.70
N VAL A 55 -16.54 -17.60 -6.10
CA VAL A 55 -17.51 -16.71 -6.74
C VAL A 55 -16.75 -15.58 -7.47
N PRO A 56 -17.05 -15.31 -8.75
CA PRO A 56 -16.45 -14.20 -9.48
C PRO A 56 -16.59 -12.87 -8.72
N GLY A 57 -15.51 -12.08 -8.71
CA GLY A 57 -15.47 -10.82 -7.96
C GLY A 57 -15.31 -10.99 -6.45
N SER A 58 -15.07 -12.20 -5.94
CA SER A 58 -14.73 -12.44 -4.53
C SER A 58 -13.26 -12.77 -4.37
N ALA A 59 -12.55 -11.99 -3.56
CA ALA A 59 -11.15 -12.23 -3.23
C ALA A 59 -10.77 -11.48 -1.95
N GLY A 60 -9.61 -11.79 -1.40
CA GLY A 60 -8.99 -11.02 -0.34
C GLY A 60 -7.50 -10.85 -0.59
N TYR A 61 -6.93 -9.78 -0.07
CA TYR A 61 -5.49 -9.63 0.00
C TYR A 61 -5.05 -8.86 1.24
N VAL A 62 -3.80 -9.11 1.64
CA VAL A 62 -3.06 -8.32 2.60
C VAL A 62 -1.71 -7.97 2.00
N ALA A 63 -1.18 -6.81 2.37
CA ALA A 63 0.16 -6.43 1.98
C ALA A 63 0.84 -5.61 3.06
N VAL A 64 2.16 -5.73 3.12
CA VAL A 64 3.02 -4.87 3.93
C VAL A 64 4.10 -4.32 3.01
N GLU A 65 4.26 -3.00 3.00
CA GLU A 65 5.29 -2.33 2.21
C GLU A 65 6.01 -1.26 3.02
N ARG A 66 7.34 -1.22 2.87
CA ARG A 66 8.15 -0.12 3.37
C ARG A 66 8.25 0.94 2.27
N VAL A 67 7.90 2.16 2.62
CA VAL A 67 8.05 3.36 1.79
C VAL A 67 9.28 4.13 2.30
N THR A 68 10.13 4.59 1.40
CA THR A 68 11.34 5.36 1.75
C THR A 68 11.55 6.47 0.73
N GLY A 69 11.70 7.70 1.22
CA GLY A 69 11.84 8.87 0.37
C GLY A 69 11.49 10.15 1.10
N ASN A 70 10.94 11.10 0.35
CA ASN A 70 10.62 12.44 0.80
C ASN A 70 9.10 12.67 0.77
N LEU A 71 8.51 13.08 1.89
CA LEU A 71 7.10 13.45 2.02
C LEU A 71 7.00 14.93 2.39
N HIS A 72 6.53 15.76 1.47
CA HIS A 72 6.46 17.22 1.67
C HIS A 72 7.76 17.83 2.22
N GLY A 73 8.90 17.46 1.64
CA GLY A 73 10.22 17.95 2.08
C GLY A 73 10.80 17.23 3.29
N LYS A 74 10.11 16.24 3.89
CA LYS A 74 10.60 15.47 5.05
C LYS A 74 11.11 14.10 4.62
N ASP A 75 12.40 13.88 4.79
CA ASP A 75 13.03 12.59 4.49
C ASP A 75 12.80 11.58 5.60
N GLY A 76 12.56 10.34 5.21
CA GLY A 76 12.48 9.21 6.12
C GLY A 76 11.89 7.97 5.46
N SER A 77 11.39 7.08 6.31
CA SER A 77 10.66 5.89 5.88
C SER A 77 9.49 5.61 6.81
N PHE A 78 8.53 4.84 6.32
CA PHE A 78 7.43 4.29 7.11
C PHE A 78 6.92 3.01 6.45
N VAL A 79 6.10 2.25 7.17
CA VAL A 79 5.50 1.02 6.66
C VAL A 79 3.99 1.22 6.50
N LEU A 80 3.45 0.82 5.34
CA LEU A 80 2.02 0.71 5.11
C LEU A 80 1.58 -0.74 5.24
N ILE A 81 0.43 -0.95 5.89
CA ILE A 81 -0.28 -2.24 5.90
C ILE A 81 -1.60 -2.09 5.14
N HIS A 82 -1.93 -3.09 4.34
CA HIS A 82 -3.11 -3.12 3.48
C HIS A 82 -4.01 -4.27 3.89
N ARG A 83 -5.32 -4.03 3.89
CA ARG A 83 -6.36 -5.06 3.93
C ARG A 83 -7.38 -4.75 2.84
N GLY A 84 -7.42 -5.61 1.82
CA GLY A 84 -8.38 -5.51 0.73
C GLY A 84 -9.31 -6.71 0.72
N ILE A 85 -10.61 -6.46 0.62
CA ILE A 85 -11.65 -7.48 0.46
C ILE A 85 -12.49 -7.12 -0.76
N MET A 86 -12.72 -8.09 -1.62
CA MET A 86 -13.74 -8.03 -2.66
C MET A 86 -14.84 -9.04 -2.31
N ASN A 87 -16.06 -8.54 -2.19
CA ASN A 87 -17.25 -9.33 -1.94
C ASN A 87 -18.17 -9.24 -3.16
N ARG A 88 -18.06 -10.19 -4.09
CA ARG A 88 -18.93 -10.26 -5.29
C ARG A 88 -18.94 -8.95 -6.08
N GLY A 89 -17.79 -8.30 -6.23
CA GLY A 89 -17.62 -7.03 -6.92
C GLY A 89 -17.67 -5.79 -6.03
N GLU A 90 -18.12 -5.90 -4.78
CA GLU A 90 -18.02 -4.81 -3.80
C GLU A 90 -16.61 -4.78 -3.19
N GLN A 91 -15.91 -3.66 -3.34
CA GLN A 91 -14.53 -3.51 -2.86
C GLN A 91 -14.48 -2.73 -1.54
N GLU A 92 -13.75 -3.28 -0.58
CA GLU A 92 -13.29 -2.60 0.63
C GLU A 92 -11.76 -2.60 0.66
N LEU A 93 -11.16 -1.43 0.88
CA LEU A 93 -9.71 -1.29 0.98
C LEU A 93 -9.36 -0.34 2.12
N LEU A 94 -8.62 -0.87 3.09
CA LEU A 94 -8.01 -0.10 4.17
C LEU A 94 -6.49 -0.16 4.05
N ILE A 95 -5.86 1.00 3.96
CA ILE A 95 -4.40 1.13 3.98
C ILE A 95 -4.02 2.15 5.03
N THR A 96 -3.21 1.75 6.00
CA THR A 96 -2.79 2.62 7.10
C THR A 96 -1.29 2.52 7.33
N VAL A 97 -0.73 3.58 7.90
CA VAL A 97 0.63 3.54 8.45
C VAL A 97 0.65 2.57 9.63
N VAL A 98 1.65 1.67 9.66
CA VAL A 98 1.91 0.83 10.84
C VAL A 98 2.42 1.73 11.96
N PRO A 99 1.82 1.71 13.16
CA PRO A 99 2.26 2.54 14.29
C PRO A 99 3.77 2.41 14.54
N ASP A 100 4.40 3.55 14.84
CA ASP A 100 5.82 3.66 15.18
C ASP A 100 6.81 3.13 14.12
N SER A 101 6.34 2.95 12.87
CA SER A 101 7.20 2.53 11.76
C SER A 101 7.95 3.69 11.09
N GLY A 102 7.57 4.93 11.41
CA GLY A 102 8.18 6.15 10.91
C GLY A 102 9.63 6.31 11.37
N THR A 103 10.52 6.75 10.47
CA THR A 103 11.92 7.04 10.77
C THR A 103 12.27 8.49 10.45
N ASP A 104 13.37 8.97 11.02
CA ASP A 104 13.97 10.28 10.72
C ASP A 104 12.93 11.41 10.88
N ALA A 105 12.77 12.29 9.89
CA ALA A 105 11.80 13.38 9.95
C ALA A 105 10.32 12.92 9.86
N LEU A 106 10.09 11.62 9.66
CA LEU A 106 8.78 10.97 9.65
C LEU A 106 8.52 10.14 10.91
N THR A 107 9.36 10.24 11.94
CA THR A 107 9.13 9.58 13.23
C THR A 107 7.79 10.01 13.83
N GLY A 108 6.99 9.04 14.28
CA GLY A 108 5.66 9.27 14.84
C GLY A 108 4.56 9.52 13.80
N ILE A 109 4.84 9.33 12.50
CA ILE A 109 3.83 9.46 11.45
C ILE A 109 2.67 8.49 11.66
N THR A 110 1.46 9.01 11.51
CA THR A 110 0.22 8.22 11.39
C THR A 110 -0.51 8.64 10.12
N GLY A 111 -1.39 7.79 9.59
CA GLY A 111 -2.16 8.20 8.42
C GLY A 111 -2.92 7.08 7.73
N THR A 112 -3.80 7.49 6.82
CA THR A 112 -4.60 6.63 5.95
C THR A 112 -4.27 6.94 4.50
N PHE A 113 -3.98 5.89 3.74
CA PHE A 113 -3.60 5.98 2.34
C PHE A 113 -4.74 5.50 1.46
N ARG A 114 -5.15 6.29 0.47
CA ARG A 114 -6.20 5.93 -0.49
C ARG A 114 -5.60 5.81 -1.87
N ILE A 115 -6.12 4.86 -2.65
CA ILE A 115 -5.71 4.63 -4.03
C ILE A 115 -6.91 4.92 -4.93
N ARG A 116 -6.66 5.66 -6.01
CA ARG A 116 -7.60 5.86 -7.12
C ARG A 116 -6.97 5.36 -8.41
N ILE A 117 -7.79 4.83 -9.31
CA ILE A 117 -7.34 4.41 -10.63
C ILE A 117 -8.21 5.13 -11.66
N GLU A 118 -7.58 5.97 -12.48
CA GLU A 118 -8.26 6.80 -13.47
C GLU A 118 -7.57 6.58 -14.83
N ASN A 119 -8.32 6.10 -15.82
CA ASN A 119 -7.80 5.80 -17.16
C ASN A 119 -6.52 4.93 -17.17
N GLY A 120 -6.44 3.97 -16.24
CA GLY A 120 -5.29 3.07 -16.09
C GLY A 120 -4.08 3.67 -15.36
N VAL A 121 -4.17 4.90 -14.88
CA VAL A 121 -3.14 5.56 -14.07
C VAL A 121 -3.50 5.44 -12.59
N HIS A 122 -2.52 5.07 -11.77
CA HIS A 122 -2.70 4.97 -10.32
C HIS A 122 -2.37 6.29 -9.63
N TYR A 123 -3.29 6.76 -8.80
CA TYR A 123 -3.18 7.95 -7.96
C TYR A 123 -3.27 7.57 -6.49
N TYR A 124 -2.75 8.44 -5.63
CA TYR A 124 -2.94 8.35 -4.21
C TYR A 124 -3.39 9.65 -3.58
N ASP A 125 -4.14 9.51 -2.48
CA ASP A 125 -4.41 10.57 -1.52
C ASP A 125 -3.98 10.03 -0.14
N PHE A 126 -2.99 10.68 0.47
CA PHE A 126 -2.44 10.28 1.76
C PHE A 126 -2.73 11.34 2.81
N GLU A 127 -3.69 11.04 3.67
CA GLU A 127 -3.99 11.84 4.86
C GLU A 127 -3.07 11.39 5.99
N TYR A 128 -2.23 12.29 6.50
CA TYR A 128 -1.24 11.95 7.51
C TYR A 128 -1.03 13.05 8.55
N GLU A 129 -0.55 12.64 9.71
CA GLU A 129 -0.18 13.51 10.82
C GLU A 129 1.23 13.20 11.28
N LEU A 130 1.92 14.24 11.76
CA LEU A 130 3.20 14.14 12.45
C LEU A 130 3.06 14.82 13.81
N PRO A 131 3.77 14.35 14.85
CA PRO A 131 3.80 15.03 16.14
C PRO A 131 4.21 16.50 15.99
N GLU A 132 3.61 17.37 16.79
CA GLU A 132 4.12 18.73 16.96
C GLU A 132 5.50 18.67 17.62
N VAL A 133 6.44 19.45 17.11
CA VAL A 133 7.82 19.56 17.65
C VAL A 133 7.83 20.44 18.89
#